data_AF-A0A438E3H2-F1
#
_entry.id   AF-A0A438E3H2-F1
#
_cell.length_a   1.000
_cell.length_b   1.000
_cell.length_c   1.000
_cell.angle_alpha   90.00
_cell.angle_beta   90.00
_cell.angle_gamma   90.00
#
_symmetry.space_group_name_H-M   'P 1'
#
loop_
_entity.id
_entity.type
_entity.pdbx_description
1 polymer ?
#
loop_
_entity_poly.entity_id
_entity_poly.type
_entity_poly.pdbx_seq_one_letter_code
_entity_poly.pdbx_strand_id
1 'polypeptide(L)'
;MDQQVVIVDQFTAAMTSIQEALANVRQKIGVQTMVVDDDHARMDLLEQRMKQLRVSDGSTVWDDLEGMPVASLPAKFRMPDIERYTDIGCPRIHLRLYSMVMRAHGLDESQMITLFPLSLSGAA
;
A
#
# COMPACT_ATOMS: atom_id res chain seq x y z
N MET A 1 -45.21 -30.46 27.58
CA MET A 1 -44.41 -29.28 27.19
C MET A 1 -44.33 -29.30 25.69
N ASP A 2 -44.86 -28.27 25.05
CA ASP A 2 -45.28 -28.29 23.65
C ASP A 2 -44.10 -28.22 22.69
N GLN A 3 -43.96 -29.24 21.84
CA GLN A 3 -42.91 -29.40 20.84
C GLN A 3 -42.79 -28.19 19.89
N GLN A 4 -43.86 -27.40 19.73
CA GLN A 4 -43.88 -26.16 18.95
C GLN A 4 -43.00 -25.06 19.55
N VAL A 5 -42.91 -24.93 20.88
CA VAL A 5 -42.13 -23.85 21.52
C VAL A 5 -40.64 -24.06 21.29
N VAL A 6 -40.18 -25.31 21.38
CA VAL A 6 -38.77 -25.69 21.16
C VAL A 6 -38.29 -25.39 19.74
N ILE A 7 -39.17 -25.56 18.74
CA ILE A 7 -38.83 -25.33 17.32
C ILE A 7 -38.70 -23.82 17.04
N VAL A 8 -39.58 -22.99 17.61
CA VAL A 8 -39.54 -21.53 17.45
C VAL A 8 -38.29 -20.95 18.13
N ASP A 9 -37.93 -21.46 19.31
CA ASP A 9 -36.73 -21.05 20.02
C ASP A 9 -35.45 -21.40 19.25
N GLN A 10 -35.39 -22.60 18.66
CA GLN A 10 -34.25 -23.03 17.84
C GLN A 10 -34.11 -22.20 16.57
N PHE A 11 -35.22 -21.84 15.93
CA PHE A 11 -35.22 -20.97 14.76
C PHE A 11 -34.71 -19.56 15.13
N THR A 12 -35.16 -19.03 16.27
CA THR A 12 -34.74 -17.72 16.77
C THR A 12 -33.24 -17.71 17.07
N ALA A 13 -32.73 -18.74 17.76
CA ALA A 13 -31.31 -18.88 18.06
C ALA A 13 -30.45 -18.95 16.79
N ALA A 14 -30.90 -19.71 15.77
CA ALA A 14 -30.20 -19.80 14.49
C ALA A 14 -30.16 -18.45 13.75
N MET A 15 -31.27 -17.72 13.75
CA MET A 15 -31.35 -16.38 13.15
C MET A 15 -30.40 -15.37 13.82
N THR A 16 -30.35 -15.36 15.15
CA THR A 16 -29.43 -14.49 15.89
C THR A 16 -27.96 -14.84 15.60
N SER A 17 -27.62 -16.13 15.54
CA SER A 17 -26.26 -16.57 15.21
C SER A 17 -25.84 -16.16 13.79
N ILE A 18 -26.74 -16.26 12.81
CA ILE A 18 -26.49 -15.79 11.44
C ILE A 18 -26.29 -14.27 11.41
N GLN A 19 -27.14 -13.51 12.11
CA GLN A 19 -27.02 -12.05 12.17
C GLN A 19 -25.69 -11.61 12.79
N GLU A 20 -25.24 -12.28 13.85
CA GLU A 20 -23.95 -12.01 14.49
C GLU A 20 -22.78 -12.34 13.56
N ALA A 21 -22.83 -13.47 12.87
CA ALA A 21 -21.82 -13.85 11.88
C ALA A 21 -21.72 -12.81 10.75
N LEU A 22 -22.86 -12.32 10.25
CA LEU A 22 -22.91 -11.27 9.24
C LEU A 22 -22.37 -9.93 9.75
N ALA A 23 -22.64 -9.57 11.01
CA ALA A 23 -22.10 -8.36 11.63
C ALA A 23 -20.57 -8.44 11.78
N ASN A 24 -20.04 -9.58 12.18
CA ASN A 24 -18.60 -9.82 12.28
C ASN A 24 -17.91 -9.73 10.90
N VAL A 25 -18.50 -10.35 9.88
CA VAL A 25 -18.01 -10.25 8.49
C VAL A 25 -18.01 -8.79 8.02
N ARG A 26 -19.07 -8.02 8.31
CA ARG A 26 -19.15 -6.60 7.94
C ARG A 26 -18.08 -5.75 8.63
N GLN A 27 -17.80 -5.99 9.92
CA GLN A 27 -16.70 -5.32 10.62
C GLN A 27 -15.34 -5.68 10.02
N LYS A 28 -15.10 -6.96 9.74
CA LYS A 28 -13.85 -7.44 9.15
C LYS A 28 -13.62 -6.90 7.74
N ILE A 29 -14.68 -6.69 6.97
CA ILE A 29 -14.62 -6.03 5.66
C ILE A 29 -14.36 -4.54 5.84
N GLY A 30 -15.07 -3.85 6.74
CA GLY A 30 -14.85 -2.42 7.02
C GLY A 30 -13.44 -2.08 7.49
N VAL A 31 -12.83 -2.93 8.32
CA VAL A 31 -11.44 -2.79 8.76
C VAL A 31 -10.45 -3.03 7.62
N GLN A 32 -10.72 -3.98 6.71
CA GLN A 32 -9.88 -4.19 5.52
C GLN A 32 -10.02 -3.04 4.51
N THR A 33 -11.21 -2.47 4.32
CA THR A 33 -11.43 -1.33 3.42
C THR A 33 -10.67 -0.09 3.87
N MET A 34 -10.59 0.16 5.19
CA MET A 34 -9.88 1.33 5.73
C MET A 34 -8.35 1.24 5.58
N VAL A 35 -7.78 0.03 5.56
CA VAL A 35 -6.34 -0.20 5.28
C VAL A 35 -6.03 -0.10 3.78
N VAL A 36 -6.98 -0.47 2.93
CA VAL A 36 -6.85 -0.39 1.47
C VAL A 36 -6.89 1.05 0.98
N ASP A 37 -7.69 1.93 1.60
CA ASP A 37 -7.80 3.35 1.22
C ASP A 37 -6.46 4.10 1.40
N ASP A 38 -5.75 3.83 2.50
CA ASP A 38 -4.43 4.41 2.78
C ASP A 38 -3.35 3.92 1.79
N ASP A 39 -3.32 2.60 1.51
CA ASP A 39 -2.41 2.05 0.51
C ASP A 39 -2.73 2.57 -0.91
N HIS A 40 -4.01 2.79 -1.27
CA HIS A 40 -4.38 3.34 -2.58
C HIS A 40 -4.04 4.83 -2.70
N ALA A 41 -4.31 5.62 -1.67
CA ALA A 41 -3.91 7.03 -1.62
C ALA A 41 -2.38 7.18 -1.69
N ARG A 42 -1.62 6.31 -1.02
CA ARG A 42 -0.16 6.28 -1.12
C ARG A 42 0.32 5.95 -2.52
N MET A 43 -0.30 4.95 -3.16
CA MET A 43 0.03 4.57 -4.53
C MET A 43 -0.26 5.70 -5.52
N ASP A 44 -1.37 6.43 -5.32
CA ASP A 44 -1.72 7.60 -6.14
C ASP A 44 -0.73 8.76 -5.93
N LEU A 45 -0.27 9.00 -4.70
CA LEU A 45 0.77 10.00 -4.40
C LEU A 45 2.09 9.68 -5.11
N LEU A 46 2.52 8.43 -5.06
CA LEU A 46 3.73 7.98 -5.75
C LEU A 46 3.58 8.08 -7.28
N GLU A 47 2.41 7.73 -7.82
CA GLU A 47 2.11 7.86 -9.25
C GLU A 47 2.09 9.33 -9.70
N GLN A 48 1.51 10.22 -8.90
CA GLN A 48 1.52 11.65 -9.18
C GLN A 48 2.94 12.22 -9.14
N ARG A 49 3.78 11.81 -8.19
CA ARG A 49 5.20 12.20 -8.15
C ARG A 49 5.97 11.70 -9.37
N MET A 50 5.73 10.47 -9.85
CA MET A 50 6.33 9.98 -11.10
C MET A 50 5.99 10.88 -12.28
N LYS A 51 4.72 11.31 -12.38
CA LYS A 51 4.27 12.21 -13.44
C LYS A 51 4.91 13.60 -13.32
N GLN A 52 5.09 14.12 -12.11
CA GLN A 52 5.76 15.41 -11.87
C GLN A 52 7.26 15.39 -12.20
N LEU A 53 7.95 14.30 -11.87
CA LEU A 53 9.36 14.10 -12.21
C LEU A 53 9.63 14.10 -13.72
N ARG A 54 8.60 13.84 -14.55
CA ARG A 54 8.69 13.99 -16.02
C ARG A 54 8.50 15.43 -16.51
N VAL A 55 7.89 16.31 -15.70
CA VAL A 55 7.54 17.70 -16.07
C VAL A 55 8.60 18.70 -15.60
N SER A 56 9.27 18.40 -14.49
CA SER A 56 10.42 19.18 -14.03
C SER A 56 11.67 18.54 -14.60
N ASP A 57 12.36 19.23 -15.52
CA ASP A 57 13.70 18.84 -15.96
C ASP A 57 14.54 18.63 -14.70
N GLY A 58 14.99 17.38 -14.50
CA GLY A 58 15.23 16.75 -13.19
C GLY A 58 16.40 17.29 -12.37
N SER A 59 16.71 18.59 -12.46
CA SER A 59 17.83 19.26 -11.80
C SER A 59 17.40 20.25 -10.71
N THR A 60 16.21 20.87 -10.78
CA THR A 60 15.85 21.97 -9.86
C THR A 60 15.05 21.56 -8.61
N VAL A 61 14.47 20.36 -8.59
CA VAL A 61 13.74 19.83 -7.41
C VAL A 61 14.68 19.21 -6.37
N TRP A 62 15.94 18.92 -6.74
CA TRP A 62 16.87 18.19 -5.88
C TRP A 62 17.77 19.07 -5.00
N ASP A 63 17.96 20.35 -5.33
CA ASP A 63 18.68 21.29 -4.44
C ASP A 63 17.98 21.41 -3.07
N ASP A 64 16.67 21.15 -3.02
CA ASP A 64 15.86 21.19 -1.79
C ASP A 64 15.80 19.82 -1.06
N LEU A 65 16.26 18.74 -1.72
CA LEU A 65 16.36 17.38 -1.15
C LEU A 65 17.75 17.07 -0.60
N GLU A 66 18.75 17.90 -0.88
CA GLU A 66 20.12 17.79 -0.36
C GLU A 66 20.19 17.97 1.18
N GLY A 67 19.12 18.50 1.78
CA GLY A 67 18.93 18.60 3.23
C GLY A 67 18.27 17.38 3.89
N MET A 68 17.79 16.37 3.15
CA MET A 68 17.15 15.18 3.73
C MET A 68 18.19 14.15 4.17
N PRO A 69 18.16 13.69 5.43
CA PRO A 69 19.20 12.81 5.94
C PRO A 69 19.05 11.41 5.33
N VAL A 70 19.90 11.11 4.35
CA VAL A 70 20.29 9.74 3.92
C VAL A 70 20.79 8.91 5.13
N ALA A 71 21.03 9.55 6.28
CA ALA A 71 21.48 8.97 7.53
C ALA A 71 20.49 8.01 8.23
N SER A 72 19.26 7.83 7.74
CA SER A 72 18.29 6.90 8.35
C SER A 72 18.31 5.48 7.76
N LEU A 73 19.04 5.24 6.66
CA LEU A 73 19.08 3.92 6.04
C LEU A 73 19.72 2.89 6.99
N PRO A 74 19.11 1.69 7.15
CA PRO A 74 19.70 0.66 7.96
C PRO A 74 21.14 0.37 7.52
N ALA A 75 22.08 0.21 8.46
CA ALA A 75 23.50 0.00 8.15
C ALA A 75 23.78 -1.25 7.26
N LYS A 76 22.81 -2.15 7.13
CA LYS A 76 22.85 -3.36 6.29
C LYS A 76 22.01 -3.25 5.02
N PHE A 77 21.37 -2.11 4.77
CA PHE A 77 20.52 -1.93 3.60
C PHE A 77 21.35 -2.01 2.33
N ARG A 78 20.92 -2.88 1.42
CA ARG A 78 21.45 -3.00 0.07
C ARG A 78 20.28 -2.83 -0.88
N MET A 79 20.47 -2.02 -1.91
CA MET A 79 19.45 -1.82 -2.93
C MET A 79 19.12 -3.18 -3.56
N PRO A 80 17.86 -3.62 -3.53
CA PRO A 80 17.44 -4.85 -4.20
C PRO A 80 17.48 -4.65 -5.72
N ASP A 81 17.78 -5.74 -6.44
CA ASP A 81 17.84 -5.76 -7.90
C ASP A 81 16.41 -5.79 -8.47
N ILE A 82 15.76 -4.63 -8.43
CA ILE A 82 14.44 -4.42 -9.05
C ILE A 82 14.70 -3.89 -10.45
N GLU A 83 14.09 -4.53 -11.46
CA GLU A 83 14.16 -4.05 -12.83
C GLU A 83 13.75 -2.59 -12.89
N ARG A 84 14.60 -1.76 -13.48
CA ARG A 84 14.35 -0.34 -13.56
C ARG A 84 13.21 -0.07 -14.54
N TYR A 85 12.24 0.73 -14.12
CA TYR A 85 11.13 1.12 -14.98
C TYR A 85 11.62 1.99 -16.13
N THR A 86 11.47 1.50 -17.36
CA THR A 86 11.91 2.14 -18.61
C THR A 86 10.81 2.97 -19.26
N ASP A 87 9.80 3.40 -18.49
CA ASP A 87 8.61 4.10 -18.98
C ASP A 87 7.71 3.31 -19.94
N ILE A 88 8.05 2.05 -20.23
CA ILE A 88 7.28 1.10 -21.02
C ILE A 88 6.60 0.11 -20.06
N GLY A 89 5.27 0.07 -20.07
CA GLY A 89 4.47 -0.82 -19.21
C GLY A 89 3.50 -0.07 -18.30
N CYS A 90 3.07 -0.71 -17.21
CA CYS A 90 2.12 -0.14 -16.26
C CYS A 90 2.83 0.39 -15.00
N PRO A 91 2.89 1.73 -14.78
CA PRO A 91 3.53 2.32 -13.60
C PRO A 91 3.01 1.76 -12.27
N ARG A 92 1.72 1.43 -12.20
CA ARG A 92 1.10 0.87 -10.98
C ARG A 92 1.65 -0.50 -10.60
N ILE A 93 1.99 -1.33 -11.59
CA ILE A 93 2.58 -2.65 -11.33
C ILE A 93 4.00 -2.49 -10.81
N HIS A 94 4.79 -1.59 -11.41
CA HIS A 94 6.14 -1.26 -10.95
C HIS A 94 6.13 -0.73 -9.51
N LEU A 95 5.27 0.25 -9.22
CA LEU A 95 5.11 0.83 -7.88
C LEU A 95 4.75 -0.22 -6.83
N ARG A 96 3.85 -1.16 -7.17
CA ARG A 96 3.43 -2.20 -6.24
C ARG A 96 4.57 -3.17 -5.94
N LEU A 97 5.35 -3.56 -6.95
CA LEU A 97 6.52 -4.41 -6.78
C LEU A 97 7.59 -3.71 -5.94
N TYR A 98 7.90 -2.45 -6.28
CA TYR A 98 8.85 -1.61 -5.56
C TYR A 98 8.49 -1.48 -4.07
N SER A 99 7.25 -1.08 -3.77
CA SER A 99 6.79 -0.89 -2.39
C SER A 99 6.82 -2.19 -1.59
N MET A 100 6.43 -3.31 -2.20
CA MET A 100 6.45 -4.62 -1.55
C MET A 100 7.88 -5.05 -1.18
N VAL A 101 8.82 -4.91 -2.11
CA VAL A 101 10.23 -5.29 -1.88
C VAL A 101 10.85 -4.39 -0.81
N MET A 102 10.68 -3.07 -0.91
CA MET A 102 11.27 -2.14 0.05
C MET A 102 10.71 -2.29 1.47
N ARG A 103 9.41 -2.58 1.60
CA ARG A 103 8.78 -2.88 2.90
C ARG A 103 9.35 -4.16 3.53
N ALA A 104 9.68 -5.18 2.73
CA ALA A 104 10.34 -6.39 3.22
C ALA A 104 11.75 -6.13 3.77
N HIS A 105 12.40 -5.05 3.31
CA HIS A 105 13.67 -4.56 3.86
C HIS A 105 13.52 -3.65 5.09
N GLY A 106 12.29 -3.45 5.58
CA GLY A 106 12.00 -2.64 6.76
C GLY A 106 12.08 -1.14 6.52
N LEU A 107 12.04 -0.69 5.26
CA LEU A 107 12.02 0.72 4.94
C LEU A 107 10.65 1.32 5.20
N ASP A 108 10.65 2.51 5.79
CA ASP A 108 9.45 3.33 5.95
C ASP A 108 9.08 4.08 4.66
N GLU A 109 7.93 4.76 4.68
CA GLU A 109 7.41 5.50 3.53
C GLU A 109 8.35 6.60 3.05
N SER A 110 8.96 7.35 3.97
CA SER A 110 9.88 8.43 3.60
C SER A 110 11.12 7.88 2.91
N GLN A 111 11.66 6.77 3.39
CA GLN A 111 12.82 6.09 2.81
C GLN A 111 12.49 5.49 1.44
N MET A 112 11.31 4.87 1.31
CA MET A 112 10.82 4.36 0.03
C MET A 112 10.68 5.47 -1.01
N ILE A 113 10.14 6.64 -0.63
CA ILE A 113 10.00 7.79 -1.54
C ILE A 113 11.37 8.30 -1.98
N THR A 114 12.33 8.41 -1.06
CA THR A 114 13.69 8.91 -1.37
C THR A 114 14.45 7.99 -2.32
N LEU A 115 14.32 6.67 -2.17
CA LEU A 115 15.03 5.69 -3.00
C LEU A 115 14.34 5.36 -4.33
N PHE A 116 13.07 5.75 -4.48
CA PHE A 116 12.27 5.39 -5.64
C PHE A 116 12.87 5.79 -6.99
N PRO A 117 13.51 6.98 -7.15
CA PRO A 117 14.15 7.37 -8.41
C PRO A 117 15.21 6.38 -8.90
N LEU A 118 15.90 5.67 -8.00
CA LEU A 118 16.91 4.67 -8.36
C LEU A 118 16.30 3.44 -9.07
N SER A 119 14.99 3.23 -8.92
CA SER A 119 14.22 2.20 -9.60
C SER A 119 13.73 2.63 -10.98
N LEU A 120 14.04 3.84 -11.43
CA LEU A 120 13.70 4.34 -12.77
C LEU A 120 14.93 4.25 -13.67
N SER A 121 14.72 3.85 -14.92
CA SER A 121 15.70 4.08 -15.98
C SER A 121 15.41 5.45 -16.55
N GLY A 122 16.45 6.27 -16.72
CA GLY A 122 16.33 7.71 -17.00
C GLY A 122 15.38 8.05 -18.15
N ALA A 123 14.74 9.22 -18.01
CA ALA A 123 14.03 9.89 -19.09
C ALA A 123 15.00 10.11 -20.27
N ALA A 124 14.59 9.67 -21.45
CA ALA A 124 15.12 10.18 -22.71
C ALA A 124 14.27 11.37 -23.17
#